data_AF-A0A2H5XVR0-F1
#
_entry.id   AF-A0A2H5XVR0-F1
#
_cell.length_a   1.000
_cell.length_b   1.000
_cell.length_c   1.000
_cell.angle_alpha   90.00
_cell.angle_beta   90.00
_cell.angle_gamma   90.00
#
_symmetry.space_group_name_H-M   'P 1'
#
loop_
_entity.id
_entity.type
_entity.pdbx_description
1 polymer ?
#
loop_
_entity_poly.entity_id
_entity_poly.type
_entity_poly.pdbx_seq_one_letter_code
_entity_poly.pdbx_strand_id
1 'polypeptide(L)'
;MKIFATFLQVATVAIVAAVSLAHAQELCGPGEYQRTIQCSIEYTCTGYTFTCPVEITYCCIWDASRVTNIARIEQTVVYNQACFIHLYGCGALEVGGAFWDGVSKCVGEDLQNCWGDYPPCDSSTSITYEVWTAQCQRIENREVMPGDFADVIIPCSWQNRCYRKYQACYDFSIFPPTLVVRELEGGVDGPPQCSPTVPPIPPPGKQWNEHWITPCFAPCSP
;
A
#
# COMPACT_ATOMS: atom_id res chain seq x y z
N MET A 1 -44.21 -23.73 -15.60
CA MET A 1 -43.63 -23.38 -14.28
C MET A 1 -42.10 -23.54 -14.16
N LYS A 2 -41.34 -23.81 -15.23
CA LYS A 2 -39.85 -23.88 -15.19
C LYS A 2 -39.14 -22.59 -15.64
N ILE A 3 -39.82 -21.70 -16.36
CA ILE A 3 -39.21 -20.52 -16.98
C ILE A 3 -39.01 -19.36 -15.98
N PHE A 4 -39.89 -19.23 -14.98
CA PHE A 4 -39.78 -18.18 -13.96
C PHE A 4 -38.62 -18.39 -12.96
N ALA A 5 -38.25 -19.64 -12.68
CA ALA A 5 -37.16 -19.95 -11.76
C ALA A 5 -35.79 -19.57 -12.33
N THR A 6 -35.59 -19.73 -13.64
CA THR A 6 -34.34 -19.40 -14.32
C THR A 6 -34.12 -17.88 -14.41
N PHE A 7 -35.18 -17.10 -14.64
CA PHE A 7 -35.08 -15.63 -14.66
C PHE A 7 -34.73 -15.04 -13.29
N LEU A 8 -35.28 -15.62 -12.21
CA LEU A 8 -34.99 -15.16 -10.85
C LEU A 8 -33.53 -15.43 -10.45
N GLN A 9 -32.97 -16.58 -10.86
CA GLN A 9 -31.57 -16.92 -10.63
C GLN A 9 -30.59 -16.04 -11.43
N VAL A 10 -30.90 -15.74 -12.70
CA VAL A 10 -30.05 -14.85 -13.52
C VAL A 10 -30.08 -13.41 -12.97
N ALA A 11 -31.23 -12.93 -12.51
CA ALA A 11 -31.35 -11.62 -11.89
C ALA A 11 -30.57 -11.51 -10.56
N THR A 12 -30.58 -12.56 -9.72
CA THR A 12 -29.81 -12.54 -8.46
C THR A 12 -28.31 -12.59 -8.70
N VAL A 13 -27.83 -13.40 -9.65
CA VAL A 13 -26.39 -13.42 -10.01
C VAL A 13 -25.95 -12.08 -10.60
N ALA A 14 -26.78 -11.44 -11.43
CA ALA A 14 -26.49 -10.12 -12.00
C ALA A 14 -26.47 -9.01 -10.94
N ILE A 15 -27.38 -9.05 -9.95
CA ILE A 15 -27.40 -8.08 -8.84
C ILE A 15 -26.20 -8.29 -7.92
N VAL A 16 -25.83 -9.53 -7.58
CA VAL A 16 -24.64 -9.80 -6.77
C VAL A 16 -23.37 -9.35 -7.52
N ALA A 17 -23.26 -9.61 -8.83
CA ALA A 17 -22.14 -9.13 -9.64
C ALA A 17 -22.10 -7.60 -9.72
N ALA A 18 -23.24 -6.93 -9.88
CA ALA A 18 -23.33 -5.47 -9.90
C ALA A 18 -22.99 -4.83 -8.54
N VAL A 19 -23.39 -5.45 -7.42
CA VAL A 19 -23.02 -5.01 -6.07
C VAL A 19 -21.53 -5.27 -5.80
N SER A 20 -20.96 -6.36 -6.33
CA SER A 20 -19.52 -6.65 -6.23
C SER A 20 -18.68 -5.62 -7.00
N LEU A 21 -19.13 -5.24 -8.20
CA LEU A 21 -18.48 -4.23 -9.04
C LEU A 21 -18.64 -2.80 -8.50
N ALA A 22 -19.74 -2.51 -7.81
CA ALA A 22 -19.99 -1.19 -7.20
C ALA A 22 -19.12 -0.90 -5.96
N HIS A 23 -18.41 -1.90 -5.42
CA HIS A 23 -17.51 -1.73 -4.27
C HIS A 23 -16.03 -1.63 -4.63
N ALA A 24 -15.67 -1.72 -5.91
CA ALA A 24 -14.34 -1.29 -6.35
C ALA A 24 -14.30 0.23 -6.38
N GLN A 25 -14.14 0.85 -5.21
CA GLN A 25 -13.93 2.28 -5.12
C GLN A 25 -12.59 2.61 -5.78
N GLU A 26 -12.63 3.36 -6.88
CA GLU A 26 -11.43 3.91 -7.49
C GLU A 26 -10.80 4.89 -6.49
N LEU A 27 -9.60 4.54 -6.00
CA LEU A 27 -8.86 5.33 -5.01
C LEU A 27 -8.03 6.43 -5.69
N CYS A 28 -7.73 6.24 -6.97
CA CYS A 28 -6.93 7.16 -7.76
C CYS A 28 -7.78 8.26 -8.40
N GLY A 29 -7.16 9.42 -8.61
CA GLY A 29 -7.80 10.55 -9.28
C GLY A 29 -7.92 10.36 -10.80
N PRO A 30 -8.68 11.24 -11.49
CA PRO A 30 -8.80 11.18 -12.94
C PRO A 30 -7.43 11.27 -13.64
N GLY A 31 -7.11 10.30 -14.49
CA GLY A 31 -5.84 10.24 -15.23
C GLY A 31 -4.67 9.61 -14.46
N GLU A 32 -4.88 9.20 -13.21
CA GLU A 32 -3.94 8.37 -12.45
C GLU A 32 -4.25 6.89 -12.70
N TYR A 33 -3.23 6.04 -12.77
CA TYR A 33 -3.42 4.60 -13.01
C TYR A 33 -3.35 3.82 -11.69
N GLN A 34 -4.45 3.16 -11.34
CA GLN A 34 -4.52 2.33 -10.13
C GLN A 34 -3.82 0.99 -10.32
N ARG A 35 -2.99 0.62 -9.36
CA ARG A 35 -2.31 -0.67 -9.27
C ARG A 35 -2.62 -1.31 -7.92
N THR A 36 -2.66 -2.63 -7.90
CA THR A 36 -2.77 -3.41 -6.65
C THR A 36 -1.80 -4.57 -6.72
N ILE A 37 -0.98 -4.72 -5.70
CA ILE A 37 0.01 -5.78 -5.58
C ILE A 37 -0.14 -6.52 -4.27
N GLN A 38 0.25 -7.79 -4.29
CA GLN A 38 0.42 -8.58 -3.09
C GLN A 38 1.89 -8.68 -2.75
N CYS A 39 2.20 -8.42 -1.49
CA CYS A 39 3.56 -8.34 -0.99
C CYS A 39 3.70 -9.07 0.33
N SER A 40 4.90 -9.55 0.61
CA SER A 40 5.24 -10.23 1.86
C SER A 40 6.25 -9.39 2.63
N ILE A 41 5.80 -8.74 3.69
CA ILE A 41 6.62 -7.85 4.50
C ILE A 41 7.30 -8.65 5.60
N GLU A 42 8.63 -8.72 5.55
CA GLU A 42 9.43 -9.40 6.56
C GLU A 42 9.78 -8.45 7.71
N TYR A 43 9.66 -8.93 8.94
CA TYR A 43 10.05 -8.19 10.13
C TYR A 43 10.57 -9.16 11.21
N THR A 44 11.41 -8.64 12.10
CA THR A 44 11.97 -9.45 13.19
C THR A 44 11.26 -9.13 14.49
N CYS A 45 10.84 -10.17 15.21
CA CYS A 45 10.27 -10.04 16.54
C CYS A 45 10.91 -11.05 17.49
N THR A 46 11.48 -10.56 18.59
CA THR A 46 12.12 -11.41 19.61
C THR A 46 13.18 -12.39 19.05
N GLY A 47 13.89 -12.00 17.99
CA GLY A 47 14.91 -12.82 17.33
C GLY A 47 14.39 -13.81 16.28
N TYR A 48 13.08 -13.83 16.02
CA TYR A 48 12.47 -14.62 14.95
C TYR A 48 12.01 -13.73 13.80
N THR A 49 12.21 -14.18 12.56
CA THR A 49 11.70 -13.51 11.37
C THR A 49 10.29 -13.98 11.07
N PHE A 50 9.36 -13.03 10.94
CA PHE A 50 7.98 -13.23 10.55
C PHE A 50 7.73 -12.60 9.19
N THR A 51 6.77 -13.15 8.45
CA THR A 51 6.37 -12.65 7.13
C THR A 51 4.90 -12.28 7.16
N CYS A 52 4.59 -11.06 6.74
CA CYS A 52 3.22 -10.55 6.66
C CYS A 52 2.76 -10.41 5.22
N PRO A 53 1.80 -11.23 4.75
CA PRO A 53 1.17 -10.97 3.47
C PRO A 53 0.27 -9.74 3.59
N VAL A 54 0.50 -8.78 2.70
CA VAL A 54 -0.27 -7.55 2.59
C VAL A 54 -0.67 -7.30 1.15
N GLU A 55 -1.79 -6.63 0.95
CA GLU A 55 -2.19 -6.09 -0.34
C GLU A 55 -1.99 -4.58 -0.33
N ILE A 56 -1.29 -4.03 -1.32
CA ILE A 56 -0.99 -2.60 -1.41
C ILE A 56 -1.65 -2.05 -2.67
N THR A 57 -2.50 -1.05 -2.49
CA THR A 57 -3.10 -0.28 -3.59
C THR A 57 -2.41 1.07 -3.69
N TYR A 58 -1.95 1.42 -4.88
CA TYR A 58 -1.23 2.65 -5.12
C TYR A 58 -1.55 3.22 -6.52
N CYS A 59 -1.34 4.51 -6.69
CA CYS A 59 -1.61 5.25 -7.93
C CYS A 59 -0.32 5.65 -8.62
N CYS A 60 -0.18 5.31 -9.90
CA CYS A 60 0.89 5.81 -10.75
C CYS A 60 0.50 7.20 -11.29
N ILE A 61 1.32 8.20 -11.03
CA ILE A 61 1.07 9.60 -11.35
C ILE A 61 2.29 10.17 -12.08
N TRP A 62 2.05 10.90 -13.17
CA TRP A 62 3.05 11.77 -13.77
C TRP A 62 2.88 13.20 -13.25
N ASP A 63 3.85 13.70 -12.49
CA ASP A 63 3.86 15.09 -12.04
C ASP A 63 4.65 15.96 -13.01
N ALA A 64 3.92 16.66 -13.88
CA ALA A 64 4.49 17.55 -14.87
C ALA A 64 5.26 18.74 -14.26
N SER A 65 4.96 19.14 -13.03
CA SER A 65 5.63 20.28 -12.38
C SER A 65 7.04 19.94 -11.92
N ARG A 66 7.25 18.69 -11.48
CA ARG A 66 8.54 18.18 -11.01
C ARG A 66 9.23 17.28 -12.03
N VAL A 67 8.56 16.99 -13.15
CA VAL A 67 9.05 16.10 -14.21
C VAL A 67 9.44 14.74 -13.60
N THR A 68 8.58 14.23 -12.71
CA THR A 68 8.85 13.02 -11.93
C THR A 68 7.65 12.08 -11.95
N ASN A 69 7.97 10.79 -11.94
CA ASN A 69 7.00 9.71 -11.86
C ASN A 69 6.80 9.35 -10.38
N ILE A 70 5.55 9.22 -9.95
CA ILE A 70 5.20 9.00 -8.54
C ILE A 70 4.30 7.79 -8.42
N ALA A 71 4.62 6.90 -7.48
CA ALA A 71 3.70 5.88 -7.00
C ALA A 71 3.18 6.28 -5.61
N ARG A 72 1.92 6.68 -5.54
CA ARG A 72 1.28 7.19 -4.32
C ARG A 72 0.46 6.09 -3.64
N ILE A 73 0.87 5.65 -2.45
CA ILE A 73 0.23 4.53 -1.74
C ILE A 73 -1.07 4.98 -1.09
N GLU A 74 -2.21 4.52 -1.62
CA GLU A 74 -3.54 4.91 -1.14
C GLU A 74 -4.10 3.96 -0.07
N GLN A 75 -3.68 2.69 -0.07
CA GLN A 75 -4.21 1.71 0.86
C GLN A 75 -3.22 0.56 1.07
N THR A 76 -3.16 0.03 2.29
CA THR A 76 -2.53 -1.25 2.58
C THR A 76 -3.47 -2.12 3.42
N VAL A 77 -3.78 -3.32 2.94
CA VAL A 77 -4.70 -4.26 3.59
C VAL A 77 -3.92 -5.43 4.17
N VAL A 78 -4.17 -5.75 5.43
CA VAL A 78 -3.61 -6.91 6.11
C VAL A 78 -4.75 -7.86 6.46
N TYR A 79 -4.93 -8.88 5.63
CA TYR A 79 -6.00 -9.88 5.81
C TYR A 79 -5.74 -10.83 6.98
N ASN A 80 -4.48 -11.06 7.34
CA ASN A 80 -4.12 -11.91 8.47
C ASN A 80 -3.98 -11.07 9.74
N GLN A 81 -5.05 -11.03 10.54
CA GLN A 81 -5.08 -10.27 11.80
C GLN A 81 -4.01 -10.73 12.80
N ALA A 82 -3.66 -12.02 12.85
CA ALA A 82 -2.56 -12.49 13.70
C ALA A 82 -1.24 -11.85 13.27
N CYS A 83 -1.02 -11.69 11.97
CA CYS A 83 0.13 -10.97 11.48
C CYS A 83 0.13 -9.50 11.92
N PHE A 84 -1.01 -8.82 11.82
CA PHE A 84 -1.13 -7.42 12.23
C PHE A 84 -0.90 -7.22 13.73
N ILE A 85 -1.45 -8.11 14.55
CA ILE A 85 -1.22 -8.15 16.00
C ILE A 85 0.29 -8.23 16.30
N HIS A 86 1.02 -9.08 15.58
CA HIS A 86 2.46 -9.20 15.74
C HIS A 86 3.21 -7.96 15.23
N LEU A 87 2.84 -7.38 14.09
CA LEU A 87 3.41 -6.13 13.61
C LEU A 87 3.32 -5.02 14.66
N TYR A 88 2.16 -4.88 15.29
CA TYR A 88 1.93 -3.92 16.37
C TYR A 88 2.73 -4.28 17.63
N GLY A 89 2.58 -5.51 18.13
CA GLY A 89 3.20 -5.96 19.39
C GLY A 89 4.73 -5.99 19.36
N CYS A 90 5.32 -6.09 18.18
CA CYS A 90 6.76 -6.15 17.97
C CYS A 90 7.38 -4.79 17.59
N GLY A 91 6.60 -3.71 17.57
CA GLY A 91 7.06 -2.37 17.20
C GLY A 91 7.35 -2.19 15.72
N ALA A 92 6.98 -3.14 14.85
CA ALA A 92 7.21 -3.01 13.41
C ALA A 92 6.38 -1.88 12.77
N LEU A 93 5.28 -1.48 13.42
CA LEU A 93 4.46 -0.32 13.05
C LEU A 93 4.95 1.01 13.65
N GLU A 94 5.97 1.00 14.51
CA GLU A 94 6.55 2.24 15.04
C GLU A 94 7.11 3.12 13.91
N VAL A 95 7.35 4.38 14.25
CA VAL A 95 7.84 5.39 13.29
C VAL A 95 9.16 4.92 12.68
N GLY A 96 9.20 4.74 11.36
CA GLY A 96 10.38 4.21 10.67
C GLY A 96 10.62 2.70 10.91
N GLY A 97 9.62 1.97 11.40
CA GLY A 97 9.68 0.53 11.58
C GLY A 97 9.76 -0.23 10.24
N ALA A 98 10.24 -1.47 10.31
CA ALA A 98 10.49 -2.33 9.14
C ALA A 98 9.26 -2.55 8.25
N PHE A 99 8.05 -2.40 8.79
CA PHE A 99 6.82 -2.52 8.01
C PHE A 99 6.73 -1.45 6.91
N TRP A 100 6.94 -0.19 7.26
CA TRP A 100 6.80 0.95 6.34
C TRP A 100 7.86 0.94 5.24
N ASP A 101 9.06 0.51 5.60
CA ASP A 101 10.18 0.30 4.70
C ASP A 101 9.86 -0.83 3.72
N GLY A 102 9.35 -1.95 4.21
CA GLY A 102 8.93 -3.08 3.40
C GLY A 102 7.83 -2.70 2.40
N VAL A 103 6.80 -1.98 2.84
CA VAL A 103 5.71 -1.51 1.97
C VAL A 103 6.26 -0.62 0.85
N SER A 104 7.09 0.37 1.21
CA SER A 104 7.64 1.31 0.23
C SER A 104 8.59 0.64 -0.76
N LYS A 105 9.38 -0.35 -0.28
CA LYS A 105 10.26 -1.16 -1.12
C LYS A 105 9.48 -2.03 -2.10
N CYS A 106 8.42 -2.67 -1.63
CA CYS A 106 7.52 -3.47 -2.45
C CYS A 106 6.93 -2.69 -3.62
N VAL A 107 6.45 -1.48 -3.36
CA VAL A 107 5.95 -0.60 -4.42
C VAL A 107 7.09 -0.15 -5.33
N GLY A 108 8.27 0.15 -4.76
CA GLY A 108 9.50 0.47 -5.49
C GLY A 108 9.87 -0.58 -6.54
N GLU A 109 9.84 -1.86 -6.15
CA GLU A 109 10.14 -3.00 -7.03
C GLU A 109 9.04 -3.23 -8.08
N ASP A 110 7.80 -2.85 -7.81
CA ASP A 110 6.69 -2.94 -8.75
C ASP A 110 6.55 -1.74 -9.71
N LEU A 111 7.34 -0.66 -9.53
CA LEU A 111 7.27 0.56 -10.34
C LEU A 111 7.38 0.29 -11.85
N GLN A 112 8.04 -0.81 -12.23
CA GLN A 112 8.15 -1.29 -13.60
C GLN A 112 6.81 -1.36 -14.35
N ASN A 113 5.75 -1.65 -13.61
CA ASN A 113 4.41 -1.84 -14.14
C ASN A 113 3.60 -0.53 -14.26
N CYS A 114 4.14 0.60 -13.83
CA CYS A 114 3.52 1.91 -14.03
C CYS A 114 3.87 2.52 -15.40
N TRP A 115 5.15 2.50 -15.79
CA TRP A 115 5.63 3.30 -16.93
C TRP A 115 6.41 2.52 -17.99
N GLY A 116 6.84 1.27 -17.73
CA GLY A 116 7.34 0.30 -18.71
C GLY A 116 8.68 0.60 -19.41
N ASP A 117 9.04 1.88 -19.58
CA ASP A 117 10.20 2.31 -20.33
C ASP A 117 11.35 2.73 -19.39
N TYR A 118 12.41 1.92 -19.37
CA TYR A 118 13.60 2.14 -18.53
C TYR A 118 14.88 2.19 -19.39
N PRO A 119 15.80 3.12 -19.11
CA PRO A 119 17.06 3.20 -19.84
C PRO A 119 18.03 2.09 -19.41
N PRO A 120 19.09 1.82 -20.19
CA PRO A 120 20.21 0.99 -19.75
C PRO A 120 20.90 1.56 -18.50
N CYS A 121 21.38 0.68 -17.62
CA CYS A 121 22.07 1.09 -16.38
C CYS A 121 23.41 1.81 -16.61
N ASP A 122 24.02 1.66 -17.79
CA ASP A 122 25.25 2.34 -18.23
C ASP A 122 24.99 3.63 -19.01
N SER A 123 23.73 4.02 -19.18
CA SER A 123 23.39 5.26 -19.88
C SER A 123 23.69 6.50 -19.05
N SER A 124 23.99 7.63 -19.71
CA SER A 124 24.10 8.94 -19.07
C SER A 124 22.77 9.52 -18.59
N THR A 125 21.65 8.83 -18.85
CA THR A 125 20.30 9.31 -18.58
C THR A 125 19.65 8.42 -17.52
N SER A 126 19.55 8.93 -16.29
CA SER A 126 18.83 8.25 -15.21
C SER A 126 17.40 8.76 -15.13
N ILE A 127 16.42 7.86 -15.23
CA ILE A 127 15.04 8.18 -14.85
C ILE A 127 14.88 7.84 -13.37
N THR A 128 14.36 8.79 -12.61
CA THR A 128 14.05 8.60 -11.19
C THR A 128 12.56 8.62 -10.95
N TYR A 129 12.15 7.90 -9.92
CA TYR A 129 10.77 7.69 -9.54
C TYR A 129 10.66 7.88 -8.03
N GLU A 130 9.51 8.31 -7.54
CA GLU A 130 9.26 8.48 -6.12
C GLU A 130 8.12 7.56 -5.67
N VAL A 131 8.34 6.80 -4.60
CA VAL A 131 7.27 6.13 -3.87
C VAL A 131 6.86 7.04 -2.73
N TRP A 132 5.56 7.37 -2.67
CA TRP A 132 5.00 8.26 -1.68
C TRP A 132 4.12 7.51 -0.69
N THR A 133 4.44 7.73 0.58
CA THR A 133 3.63 7.31 1.72
C THR A 133 3.17 8.56 2.46
N ALA A 134 1.87 8.68 2.75
CA ALA A 134 1.36 9.81 3.50
C ALA A 134 2.01 9.87 4.89
N GLN A 135 2.38 11.07 5.34
CA GLN A 135 2.97 11.24 6.68
C GLN A 135 1.98 11.01 7.81
N CYS A 136 0.69 11.02 7.53
CA CYS A 136 -0.35 10.74 8.50
C CYS A 136 -1.24 9.65 7.96
N GLN A 137 -1.36 8.56 8.72
CA GLN A 137 -2.17 7.41 8.39
C GLN A 137 -3.03 7.00 9.57
N ARG A 138 -4.13 6.31 9.28
CA ARG A 138 -4.99 5.68 10.28
C ARG A 138 -5.19 4.21 9.91
N ILE A 139 -5.56 3.43 10.90
CA ILE A 139 -5.89 2.02 10.73
C ILE A 139 -7.39 1.86 10.96
N GLU A 140 -8.03 1.13 10.07
CA GLU A 140 -9.43 0.74 10.14
C GLU A 140 -9.53 -0.78 10.09
N ASN A 141 -10.13 -1.39 11.12
CA ASN A 141 -10.46 -2.81 11.07
C ASN A 141 -11.83 -2.99 10.45
N ARG A 142 -11.88 -3.28 9.15
CA ARG A 142 -13.11 -3.33 8.36
C ARG A 142 -13.55 -4.77 8.15
N GLU A 143 -14.86 -5.00 8.21
CA GLU A 143 -15.46 -6.27 7.79
C GLU A 143 -15.34 -6.42 6.27
N VAL A 144 -14.60 -7.44 5.82
CA VAL A 144 -14.38 -7.73 4.39
C VAL A 144 -15.31 -8.82 3.88
N MET A 145 -15.71 -9.74 4.75
CA MET A 145 -16.79 -10.70 4.55
C MET A 145 -17.57 -10.85 5.87
N PRO A 146 -18.82 -11.32 5.87
CA PRO A 146 -19.58 -11.49 7.10
C PRO A 146 -18.82 -12.31 8.16
N GLY A 147 -18.40 -11.66 9.24
CA GLY A 147 -17.61 -12.25 10.32
C GLY A 147 -16.09 -12.23 10.15
N ASP A 148 -15.57 -11.82 8.98
CA ASP A 148 -14.14 -11.71 8.69
C ASP A 148 -13.71 -10.24 8.58
N PHE A 149 -12.68 -9.89 9.34
CA PHE A 149 -12.15 -8.53 9.42
C PHE A 149 -10.72 -8.46 8.89
N ALA A 150 -10.39 -7.32 8.27
CA ALA A 150 -9.03 -7.01 7.85
C ALA A 150 -8.62 -5.63 8.36
N ASP A 151 -7.35 -5.50 8.71
CA ASP A 151 -6.75 -4.24 9.11
C ASP A 151 -6.34 -3.45 7.85
N VAL A 152 -6.97 -2.30 7.64
CA VAL A 152 -6.78 -1.44 6.48
C VAL A 152 -6.07 -0.15 6.91
N ILE A 153 -4.90 0.11 6.35
CA ILE A 153 -4.11 1.31 6.58
C ILE A 153 -4.41 2.31 5.47
N ILE A 154 -4.84 3.52 5.86
CA ILE A 154 -5.35 4.54 4.93
C ILE A 154 -4.68 5.89 5.23
N PRO A 155 -4.20 6.63 4.21
CA PRO A 155 -3.78 8.03 4.33
C PRO A 155 -4.87 8.92 4.94
N CYS A 156 -4.47 9.77 5.89
CA CYS A 156 -5.33 10.82 6.42
C CYS A 156 -5.23 12.12 5.63
N SER A 157 -4.03 12.43 5.13
CA SER A 157 -3.74 13.64 4.36
C SER A 157 -2.47 13.44 3.55
N TRP A 158 -2.47 14.00 2.34
CA TRP A 158 -1.31 14.06 1.45
C TRP A 158 -0.55 15.40 1.52
N GLN A 159 -0.93 16.28 2.45
CA GLN A 159 -0.29 17.60 2.60
C GLN A 159 1.21 17.47 2.89
N ASN A 160 1.57 16.54 3.77
CA ASN A 160 2.95 16.15 4.07
C ASN A 160 3.10 14.66 3.80
N ARG A 161 4.32 14.23 3.44
CA ARG A 161 4.57 12.87 2.96
C ARG A 161 5.99 12.42 3.25
N CYS A 162 6.18 11.12 3.17
CA CYS A 162 7.46 10.46 3.15
C CYS A 162 7.66 9.92 1.75
N TYR A 163 8.85 10.13 1.21
CA TYR A 163 9.19 9.68 -0.13
C TYR A 163 10.44 8.80 -0.09
N ARG A 164 10.46 7.81 -0.97
CA ARG A 164 11.66 7.07 -1.33
C ARG A 164 11.88 7.22 -2.82
N LYS A 165 13.05 7.68 -3.19
CA LYS A 165 13.43 7.89 -4.58
C LYS A 165 14.18 6.68 -5.08
N TYR A 166 13.73 6.17 -6.22
CA TYR A 166 14.30 5.02 -6.88
C TYR A 166 14.83 5.39 -8.26
N GLN A 167 15.87 4.68 -8.67
CA GLN A 167 16.31 4.59 -10.05
C GLN A 167 15.99 3.19 -10.55
N ALA A 168 15.41 3.10 -11.74
CA ALA A 168 15.18 1.83 -12.41
C ALA A 168 15.86 1.85 -13.79
N CYS A 169 16.56 0.76 -14.13
CA CYS A 169 17.31 0.63 -15.37
C CYS A 169 17.44 -0.85 -15.78
N TYR A 170 17.62 -1.12 -17.06
CA TYR A 170 17.91 -2.48 -17.53
C TYR A 170 19.40 -2.78 -17.51
N ASP A 171 19.77 -3.86 -16.84
CA ASP A 171 21.12 -4.42 -16.85
C ASP A 171 21.25 -5.40 -18.02
N PHE A 172 21.96 -4.95 -19.07
CA PHE A 172 22.24 -5.72 -20.28
C PHE A 172 23.49 -6.60 -20.16
N SER A 173 24.18 -6.60 -19.01
CA SER A 173 25.32 -7.52 -18.76
C SER A 173 24.85 -8.96 -18.50
N ILE A 174 23.56 -9.16 -18.24
CA ILE A 174 22.90 -10.45 -17.99
C ILE A 174 21.90 -10.73 -19.12
N PHE A 175 21.77 -12.00 -19.55
CA PHE A 175 20.79 -12.41 -20.57
C PHE A 175 19.77 -13.41 -20.00
N PRO A 176 18.45 -13.13 -20.07
CA PRO A 176 17.84 -11.89 -20.59
C PRO A 176 18.15 -10.66 -19.72
N PRO A 177 18.11 -9.44 -20.28
CA PRO A 177 18.31 -8.21 -19.52
C PRO A 177 17.38 -8.17 -18.31
N THR A 178 17.94 -7.82 -17.16
CA THR A 178 17.19 -7.80 -15.90
C THR A 178 16.93 -6.35 -15.50
N LEU A 179 15.70 -6.04 -15.10
CA LEU A 179 15.41 -4.73 -14.53
C LEU A 179 16.03 -4.65 -13.13
N VAL A 180 16.83 -3.62 -12.92
CA VAL A 180 17.45 -3.31 -11.63
C VAL A 180 16.79 -2.05 -11.08
N VAL A 181 16.20 -2.18 -9.89
CA VAL A 181 15.65 -1.06 -9.13
C VAL A 181 16.55 -0.79 -7.93
N ARG A 182 16.98 0.46 -7.76
CA ARG A 182 17.85 0.88 -6.65
C ARG A 182 17.24 2.07 -5.94
N GLU A 183 17.18 2.00 -4.62
CA GLU A 183 16.87 3.17 -3.81
C GLU A 183 18.07 4.12 -3.83
N LEU A 184 17.82 5.40 -4.08
CA LEU A 184 18.82 6.46 -4.09
C LEU A 184 18.83 7.24 -2.78
N GLU A 185 17.65 7.67 -2.35
CA GLU A 185 17.46 8.49 -1.15
C GLU A 185 16.04 8.31 -0.60
N GLY A 186 15.89 8.53 0.71
CA GLY A 186 14.61 8.66 1.38
C GLY A 186 14.53 10.04 2.05
N GLY A 187 13.32 10.56 2.21
CA GLY A 187 13.12 11.85 2.83
C GLY A 187 11.69 12.11 3.25
N VAL A 188 11.51 13.25 3.91
CA VAL A 188 10.27 13.65 4.55
C VAL A 188 9.96 15.09 4.19
N ASP A 189 8.78 15.31 3.59
CA ASP A 189 8.31 16.62 3.15
C ASP A 189 7.44 17.26 4.24
N GLY A 190 8.01 18.23 4.97
CA GLY A 190 7.32 18.96 6.04
C GLY A 190 7.15 18.14 7.33
N PRO A 191 6.72 18.77 8.45
CA PRO A 191 6.53 18.09 9.73
C PRO A 191 5.17 17.36 9.81
N PRO A 192 5.06 16.21 10.49
CA PRO A 192 3.79 15.50 10.60
C PRO A 192 2.73 16.35 11.30
N GLN A 193 1.51 16.34 10.77
CA GLN A 193 0.34 17.06 11.33
C GLN A 193 -0.52 16.14 12.20
N CYS A 194 0.06 15.05 12.71
CA CYS A 194 -0.58 14.01 13.49
C CYS A 194 0.37 13.50 14.58
N SER A 195 -0.13 12.66 15.49
CA SER A 195 0.66 12.09 16.58
C SER A 195 1.81 11.23 16.04
N PRO A 196 3.06 11.38 16.51
CA PRO A 196 4.13 10.44 16.17
C PRO A 196 4.01 9.10 16.92
N THR A 197 3.07 8.99 17.85
CA THR A 197 2.87 7.76 18.63
C THR A 197 1.80 6.90 17.97
N VAL A 198 2.14 5.63 17.74
CA VAL A 198 1.17 4.61 17.31
C VAL A 198 0.06 4.50 18.36
N PRO A 199 -1.22 4.67 18.00
CA PRO A 199 -2.32 4.59 18.95
C PRO A 199 -2.53 3.15 19.45
N PRO A 200 -3.27 2.94 20.54
CA PRO A 200 -3.67 1.60 20.96
C PRO A 200 -4.49 0.90 19.87
N ILE A 201 -4.15 -0.37 19.62
CA ILE A 201 -4.82 -1.23 18.64
C ILE A 201 -5.23 -2.54 19.32
N PRO A 202 -6.54 -2.87 19.41
CA PRO A 202 -7.69 -2.02 19.05
C PRO A 202 -7.79 -0.78 19.97
N PRO A 203 -8.56 0.24 19.57
CA PRO A 203 -8.84 1.39 20.45
C PRO A 203 -9.47 0.97 21.80
N PRO A 204 -9.35 1.79 22.85
CA PRO A 204 -9.91 1.47 24.15
C PRO A 204 -11.40 1.12 24.09
N GLY A 205 -11.77 -0.05 24.64
CA GLY A 205 -13.14 -0.55 24.62
C GLY A 205 -13.55 -1.27 23.33
N LYS A 206 -12.63 -1.43 22.36
CA LYS A 206 -12.85 -2.16 21.11
C LYS A 206 -12.20 -3.54 21.10
N GLN A 207 -12.76 -4.44 20.29
CA GLN A 207 -12.24 -5.78 20.05
C GLN A 207 -11.78 -5.96 18.59
N TRP A 208 -10.99 -6.99 18.36
CA TRP A 208 -10.46 -7.35 17.03
C TRP A 208 -11.54 -7.85 16.05
N ASN A 209 -12.66 -8.33 16.56
CA ASN A 209 -13.78 -8.89 15.79
C ASN A 209 -14.94 -7.89 15.59
N GLU A 210 -14.67 -6.59 15.67
CA GLU A 210 -15.65 -5.53 15.38
C GLU A 210 -15.02 -4.38 14.60
N HIS A 211 -15.85 -3.55 13.98
CA HIS A 211 -15.38 -2.35 13.29
C HIS A 211 -14.83 -1.30 14.27
N TRP A 212 -13.63 -0.82 13.97
CA TRP A 212 -13.01 0.31 14.66
C TRP A 212 -12.04 1.06 13.74
N ILE A 213 -11.75 2.31 14.11
CA ILE A 213 -10.83 3.21 13.40
C ILE A 213 -9.94 3.89 14.44
N THR A 214 -8.64 4.00 14.16
CA THR A 214 -7.69 4.75 15.01
C THR A 214 -7.67 6.24 14.66
N PRO A 215 -7.22 7.11 15.58
CA PRO A 215 -6.72 8.43 15.21
C PRO A 215 -5.58 8.34 14.17
N CYS A 216 -5.33 9.43 13.46
CA CYS A 216 -4.18 9.54 12.56
C CYS A 216 -2.87 9.62 13.35
N PHE A 217 -1.86 8.90 12.90
CA PHE A 217 -0.51 8.91 13.44
C PHE A 217 0.54 8.92 12.33
N ALA A 218 1.78 9.28 12.67
CA ALA A 218 2.87 9.43 11.71
C ALA A 218 3.70 8.13 11.63
N PRO A 219 3.66 7.40 10.50
CA PRO A 219 4.33 6.11 10.39
C PRO A 219 5.82 6.22 10.02
N CYS A 220 6.25 7.37 9.51
CA CYS A 220 7.58 7.53 8.92
C CYS A 220 8.46 8.48 9.72
N SER A 221 9.74 8.13 9.84
CA SER A 221 10.79 8.96 10.43
C SER A 221 11.50 9.75 9.34
N PRO A 222 11.97 10.98 9.62
CA PRO A 222 13.04 11.60 8.82
C PRO A 222 14.32 10.77 8.82
#